data_AF-A0A3D3Q8A6-F1
#
_entry.id   AF-A0A3D3Q8A6-F1
#
_cell.length_a   1.000
_cell.length_b   1.000
_cell.length_c   1.000
_cell.angle_alpha   90.00
_cell.angle_beta   90.00
_cell.angle_gamma   90.00
#
_symmetry.space_group_name_H-M   'P 1'
#
loop_
_entity.id
_entity.type
_entity.pdbx_description
1 polymer ?
#
loop_
_entity_poly.entity_id
_entity_poly.type
_entity_poly.pdbx_seq_one_letter_code
_entity_poly.pdbx_strand_id
1 'polypeptide(L)' 'MIPGPELVAEFVLGLGAALFAANLWVLLRPVVTRPKNGQPVPRPRSYNRVWINLVVGAMVAGWALATLIRKA' A
#
# COMPACT_ATOMS: atom_id res chain seq x y z
N MET A 1 30.18 -2.75 -9.90
CA MET A 1 28.99 -3.40 -10.47
C MET A 1 27.78 -2.72 -9.85
N ILE A 2 26.95 -2.07 -10.64
CA ILE A 2 25.72 -1.44 -10.12
C ILE A 2 24.76 -2.58 -9.78
N PRO A 3 24.28 -2.71 -8.54
CA PRO A 3 23.38 -3.78 -8.14
C PRO A 3 21.96 -3.43 -8.63
N GLY A 4 21.78 -3.37 -9.95
CA GLY A 4 20.50 -3.08 -10.60
C GLY A 4 19.36 -3.97 -10.09
N PRO A 5 19.56 -5.29 -9.86
CA PRO A 5 18.49 -6.16 -9.36
C PRO A 5 18.04 -5.86 -7.93
N GLU A 6 18.91 -5.38 -7.05
CA GLU A 6 18.54 -5.01 -5.68
C GLU A 6 17.78 -3.69 -5.63
N LEU A 7 18.23 -2.69 -6.40
CA LEU A 7 17.52 -1.41 -6.51
C LEU A 7 16.10 -1.57 -7.06
N VAL A 8 15.90 -2.47 -8.02
CA VAL A 8 14.56 -2.77 -8.56
C VAL A 8 13.69 -3.44 -7.49
N ALA A 9 14.24 -4.38 -6.71
CA ALA A 9 13.48 -5.05 -5.65
C ALA A 9 13.05 -4.07 -4.55
N GLU A 10 13.93 -3.17 -4.11
CA GLU A 10 13.61 -2.11 -3.15
C GLU A 10 12.55 -1.14 -3.68
N PHE A 11 12.66 -0.74 -4.95
CA PHE A 11 11.69 0.14 -5.58
C PHE A 11 10.30 -0.51 -5.68
N VAL A 12 10.24 -1.79 -6.06
CA VAL A 12 8.99 -2.56 -6.13
C VAL A 12 8.40 -2.77 -4.73
N LEU A 13 9.22 -3.04 -3.71
CA LEU A 13 8.80 -3.12 -2.33
C LEU A 13 8.18 -1.79 -1.87
N GLY A 14 8.89 -0.69 -2.10
CA GLY A 14 8.44 0.65 -1.75
C GLY A 14 7.12 1.04 -2.42
N LEU A 15 6.98 0.75 -3.72
CA LEU A 15 5.74 0.97 -4.46
C LEU A 15 4.59 0.10 -3.95
N GLY A 16 4.84 -1.20 -3.73
CA GLY A 16 3.84 -2.12 -3.18
C GLY A 16 3.37 -1.70 -1.80
N ALA A 17 4.30 -1.34 -0.91
CA ALA A 17 4.02 -0.87 0.43
C ALA A 17 3.27 0.47 0.43
N ALA A 18 3.65 1.42 -0.44
CA ALA A 18 2.96 2.69 -0.58
C ALA A 18 1.52 2.50 -1.08
N LEU A 19 1.33 1.65 -2.10
CA LEU A 19 0.00 1.32 -2.61
C LEU A 19 -0.86 0.65 -1.53
N PHE A 20 -0.30 -0.32 -0.81
CA PHE A 20 -0.98 -0.98 0.29
C PHE A 20 -1.37 0.00 1.40
N ALA A 21 -0.41 0.77 1.93
CA ALA A 21 -0.63 1.69 3.03
C ALA A 21 -1.64 2.80 2.67
N ALA A 22 -1.57 3.36 1.46
CA ALA A 22 -2.52 4.37 1.00
C ALA A 22 -3.96 3.84 0.95
N ASN A 23 -4.15 2.63 0.40
CA ASN A 23 -5.49 2.03 0.33
C ASN A 23 -5.99 1.55 1.70
N LEU A 24 -5.09 1.05 2.55
CA LEU A 24 -5.41 0.68 3.93
C LEU A 24 -5.83 1.90 4.75
N TRP A 25 -5.12 3.02 4.58
CA TRP A 25 -5.45 4.27 5.26
C TRP A 25 -6.85 4.76 4.88
N VAL A 26 -7.27 4.63 3.62
CA VAL A 26 -8.64 4.98 3.20
C VAL A 26 -9.70 4.16 3.95
N LEU A 27 -9.42 2.89 4.26
CA LEU A 27 -10.32 2.02 5.01
C LEU A 27 -10.31 2.31 6.51
N LEU A 28 -9.14 2.62 7.09
CA LEU A 28 -8.97 2.87 8.53
C LEU A 28 -9.38 4.29 8.94
N ARG A 29 -9.18 5.26 8.06
CA ARG A 29 -9.52 6.67 8.24
C ARG A 29 -10.90 6.92 8.88
N PRO A 30 -12.02 6.35 8.43
CA PRO A 30 -13.32 6.64 9.05
C PRO A 30 -13.42 6.16 10.51
N VAL A 31 -12.60 5.19 10.93
CA VAL A 31 -12.53 4.73 12.32
C VAL A 31 -11.57 5.61 13.14
N VAL A 32 -10.45 6.03 12.54
CA VAL A 32 -9.38 6.78 13.23
C VAL A 32 -9.63 8.29 13.26
N THR A 33 -10.15 8.85 12.17
CA THR A 33 -10.43 10.29 12.05
C THR A 33 -11.85 10.59 12.49
N ARG A 34 -11.98 11.18 13.68
CA ARG A 34 -13.24 11.81 14.12
C ARG A 34 -13.52 13.03 13.23
N PRO A 35 -14.76 13.21 12.75
CA PRO A 35 -15.12 14.39 11.98
C PRO A 35 -14.87 15.66 12.81
N LYS A 36 -13.88 16.46 12.42
CA LYS A 36 -13.67 17.81 12.97
C LYS A 36 -14.70 18.75 12.34
N ASN A 37 -15.42 19.50 13.17
CA ASN A 37 -16.36 20.55 12.75
C ASN A 37 -17.57 20.07 11.93
N GLY A 38 -18.09 18.87 12.20
CA GLY A 38 -19.31 18.36 11.56
C GLY A 38 -19.16 18.06 10.06
N GLN A 39 -17.97 18.19 9.48
CA GLN A 39 -17.76 17.87 8.08
C GLN A 39 -17.75 16.35 7.85
N PRO A 40 -18.52 15.84 6.88
CA PRO A 40 -18.53 14.41 6.57
C PRO A 40 -17.17 13.98 6.03
N VAL A 41 -16.65 12.85 6.53
CA VAL A 41 -15.39 12.26 6.05
C VAL A 41 -15.56 11.87 4.56
N PRO A 42 -14.81 12.47 3.60
CA PRO A 42 -14.92 12.12 2.18
C PRO A 42 -14.85 10.61 1.90
N ARG A 43 -15.91 10.03 1.35
CA ARG A 43 -15.93 8.59 1.04
C ARG A 43 -15.25 8.32 -0.31
N PRO A 44 -14.55 7.17 -0.47
CA PRO A 44 -14.00 6.79 -1.76
C PRO A 44 -15.13 6.55 -2.77
N ARG A 45 -14.89 6.88 -4.04
CA ARG A 45 -15.86 6.71 -5.14
C ARG A 45 -16.25 5.24 -5.37
N SER A 46 -15.34 4.31 -5.05
CA SER A 46 -15.58 2.87 -5.16
C SER A 46 -14.74 2.10 -4.13
N TYR A 47 -15.42 1.40 -3.20
CA TYR A 47 -14.75 0.52 -2.25
C TYR A 47 -14.11 -0.69 -2.92
N ASN A 48 -14.69 -1.21 -4.00
CA ASN A 48 -14.11 -2.34 -4.76
C ASN A 48 -12.73 -1.97 -5.33
N ARG A 49 -12.54 -0.76 -5.83
CA ARG A 49 -11.22 -0.31 -6.31
C ARG A 49 -10.19 -0.21 -5.19
N VAL A 50 -10.61 0.27 -4.01
CA VAL A 50 -9.73 0.35 -2.83
C VAL A 50 -9.27 -1.06 -2.43
N TRP A 51 -10.20 -2.03 -2.37
CA TRP A 51 -9.86 -3.42 -2.07
C TRP A 51 -8.96 -4.06 -3.11
N ILE A 52 -9.24 -3.88 -4.40
CA ILE A 52 -8.39 -4.40 -5.49
C ILE A 52 -6.97 -3.85 -5.36
N ASN A 53 -6.83 -2.53 -5.21
CA ASN A 53 -5.52 -1.89 -5.08
C ASN A 53 -4.79 -2.31 -3.80
N LEU A 54 -5.51 -2.49 -2.70
CA LEU A 54 -4.95 -3.02 -1.45
C LEU A 54 -4.38 -4.42 -1.65
N VAL A 55 -5.14 -5.33 -2.27
CA VAL A 55 -4.71 -6.71 -2.54
C VAL A 55 -3.53 -6.73 -3.49
N VAL A 56 -3.56 -5.94 -4.56
CA VAL A 56 -2.44 -5.81 -5.51
C VAL A 56 -1.19 -5.29 -4.78
N GLY A 57 -1.32 -4.23 -3.97
CA GLY A 57 -0.22 -3.69 -3.17
C GLY A 57 0.36 -4.74 -2.21
N ALA A 58 -0.49 -5.50 -1.53
CA ALA A 58 -0.07 -6.58 -0.62
C ALA A 58 0.67 -7.70 -1.36
N MET A 59 0.19 -8.13 -2.53
CA MET A 59 0.85 -9.14 -3.35
C MET A 59 2.22 -8.68 -3.84
N VAL A 60 2.32 -7.44 -4.34
CA VAL A 60 3.57 -6.86 -4.85
C VAL A 60 4.59 -6.69 -3.71
N ALA A 61 4.16 -6.12 -2.57
CA ALA A 61 5.02 -5.94 -1.41
C ALA A 61 5.45 -7.30 -0.82
N GLY A 62 4.54 -8.26 -0.71
CA GLY A 62 4.84 -9.60 -0.21
C GLY A 62 5.82 -10.36 -1.11
N TRP A 63 5.66 -10.27 -2.43
CA TRP A 63 6.62 -10.84 -3.38
C TRP A 63 8.00 -10.19 -3.26
N ALA A 64 8.07 -8.86 -3.24
CA ALA A 64 9.34 -8.15 -3.09
C ALA A 64 10.03 -8.48 -1.75
N LEU A 65 9.26 -8.52 -0.65
CA LEU A 65 9.78 -8.90 0.66
C LEU A 65 10.33 -10.33 0.66
N ALA A 66 9.60 -11.29 0.08
CA ALA A 66 10.07 -12.66 -0.05
C ALA A 66 11.34 -12.78 -0.90
N THR A 67 11.48 -11.97 -1.96
CA THR A 67 12.71 -11.94 -2.76
C THR A 67 13.91 -11.36 -2.01
N LEU A 68 13.70 -10.36 -1.14
CA LEU A 68 14.76 -9.81 -0.29
C LEU A 68 15.18 -10.82 0.79
N ILE A 69 14.22 -11.46 1.47
CA ILE A 69 14.50 -12.48 2.49
C ILE A 69 15.25 -13.67 1.89
N ARG A 70 14.89 -14.12 0.69
CA ARG A 70 15.57 -15.25 0.03
C ARG A 70 17.02 -14.92 -0.38
N LYS A 71 17.36 -13.64 -0.50
CA LYS A 71 18.72 -13.17 -0.83
C LYS A 71 19.57 -12.84 0.40
N ALA A 72 18.94 -12.64 1.57
CA ALA A 72 19.61 -12.40 2.85
C ALA A 72 20.15 -13.71 3.46
#